data_AF-A0A9E4CVH0-F1
#
_entry.id   AF-A0A9E4CVH0-F1
#
_cell.length_a   1.000
_cell.length_b   1.000
_cell.length_c   1.000
_cell.angle_alpha   90.00
_cell.angle_beta   90.00
_cell.angle_gamma   90.00
#
_symmetry.space_group_name_H-M   'P 1'
#
loop_
_entity.id
_entity.type
_entity.pdbx_description
1 polymer ?
#
loop_
_entity_poly.entity_id
_entity_poly.type
_entity_poly.pdbx_seq_one_letter_code
_entity_poly.pdbx_strand_id
1 'polypeptide(L)' 'VRVADSVGAGDSFGGAFLAWWLDHGRGVADLADHHAVVEAVDAAQEVAAFTVQQVGAEPPRRDQLSERWQRA' A
#
# COMPACT_ATOMS: atom_id res chain seq x y z
N VAL A 1 8.81 -12.07 0.30
CA VAL A 1 8.53 -12.36 -1.13
C VAL A 1 9.84 -12.63 -1.87
N ARG A 2 9.84 -13.26 -3.06
CA ARG A 2 11.05 -13.36 -3.91
C ARG A 2 11.18 -12.08 -4.73
N VAL A 3 12.28 -11.35 -4.57
CA VAL A 3 12.50 -10.05 -5.24
C VAL A 3 13.00 -10.26 -6.68
N ALA A 4 12.37 -9.58 -7.63
CA ALA A 4 12.80 -9.50 -9.03
C ALA A 4 13.49 -8.15 -9.32
N ASP A 5 12.92 -7.05 -8.83
CA ASP A 5 13.40 -5.66 -8.94
C ASP A 5 12.85 -4.87 -7.74
N SER A 6 13.40 -3.69 -7.43
CA SER A 6 12.87 -2.77 -6.41
C SER A 6 12.50 -1.39 -6.93
N VAL A 7 12.69 -1.12 -8.23
CA VAL A 7 12.30 0.14 -8.85
C VAL A 7 10.79 0.38 -8.66
N GLY A 8 10.43 1.60 -8.25
CA GLY A 8 9.04 2.00 -8.04
C GLY A 8 8.38 1.48 -6.76
N ALA A 9 9.01 0.59 -5.98
CA ALA A 9 8.40 0.05 -4.77
C ALA A 9 8.09 1.11 -3.71
N GLY A 10 8.92 2.16 -3.61
CA GLY A 10 8.67 3.30 -2.71
C GLY A 10 7.50 4.18 -3.15
N ASP A 11 7.38 4.43 -4.46
CA ASP A 11 6.25 5.18 -5.01
C ASP A 11 4.95 4.38 -4.87
N SER A 12 4.99 3.08 -5.13
CA SER A 12 3.87 2.15 -4.88
C SER A 12 3.46 2.14 -3.40
N PHE A 13 4.42 2.13 -2.47
CA PHE A 13 4.15 2.22 -1.04
C PHE A 13 3.44 3.54 -0.70
N GLY A 14 4.00 4.67 -1.12
CA GLY A 14 3.42 5.99 -0.83
C GLY A 14 2.03 6.17 -1.45
N GLY A 15 1.85 5.74 -2.70
CA GLY A 15 0.57 5.77 -3.39
C GLY A 15 -0.47 4.88 -2.71
N ALA A 16 -0.08 3.68 -2.28
CA ALA A 16 -0.97 2.78 -1.55
C ALA A 16 -1.34 3.31 -0.17
N PHE A 17 -0.40 3.91 0.57
CA PHE A 17 -0.70 4.55 1.85
C PHE A 17 -1.80 5.59 1.67
N LEU A 18 -1.65 6.48 0.68
CA LEU A 18 -2.64 7.53 0.40
C LEU A 18 -3.98 6.95 -0.08
N ALA A 19 -3.96 5.95 -0.96
CA ALA A 19 -5.18 5.30 -1.41
C ALA A 19 -5.97 4.67 -0.24
N TRP A 20 -5.28 3.92 0.61
CA TRP A 20 -5.88 3.33 1.82
C TRP A 20 -6.41 4.39 2.78
N TRP A 21 -5.61 5.44 3.03
CA TRP A 21 -5.96 6.52 3.96
C TRP A 21 -7.24 7.24 3.52
N LEU A 22 -7.32 7.58 2.23
CA LEU A 22 -8.48 8.28 1.65
C LEU A 22 -9.72 7.39 1.58
N ASP A 23 -9.58 6.11 1.23
CA ASP A 23 -10.71 5.15 1.21
C ASP A 23 -11.36 5.01 2.60
N HIS A 24 -10.57 5.09 3.67
CA HIS A 24 -11.07 5.07 5.05
C HIS A 24 -11.54 6.44 5.57
N GLY A 25 -11.66 7.43 4.68
CA GLY A 25 -12.16 8.77 5.01
C GLY A 25 -11.22 9.57 5.92
N ARG A 26 -9.94 9.20 6.00
CA ARG A 26 -8.98 9.84 6.90
C ARG A 26 -8.31 11.04 6.24
N GLY A 27 -8.06 12.07 7.04
CA GLY A 27 -7.38 13.30 6.65
C GLY A 27 -6.09 13.52 7.43
N VAL A 28 -5.50 14.71 7.28
CA VAL A 28 -4.22 15.07 7.94
C VAL A 28 -4.35 15.07 9.46
N ALA A 29 -5.50 15.46 10.01
CA ALA A 29 -5.74 15.49 11.45
C ALA A 29 -5.67 14.09 12.10
N ASP A 30 -5.99 13.04 11.34
CA ASP A 30 -6.01 11.66 11.82
C ASP A 30 -4.61 11.04 11.90
N LEU A 31 -3.56 11.72 11.41
CA LEU A 31 -2.17 11.23 11.49
C LEU A 31 -1.66 11.12 12.93
N ALA A 32 -2.34 11.75 13.90
CA ALA A 32 -2.06 11.58 15.32
C ALA A 32 -2.53 10.22 15.86
N ASP A 33 -3.43 9.53 15.17
CA ASP A 33 -3.84 8.17 15.50
C ASP A 33 -2.80 7.16 14.99
N HIS A 34 -1.94 6.71 15.91
CA HIS A 34 -0.89 5.75 15.60
C HIS A 34 -1.45 4.44 15.02
N HIS A 35 -2.60 3.96 15.51
CA HIS A 35 -3.17 2.70 15.04
C HIS A 35 -3.61 2.81 13.58
N ALA A 36 -4.29 3.91 13.24
CA ALA A 36 -4.69 4.21 11.87
C ALA A 36 -3.50 4.25 10.91
N VAL A 37 -2.40 4.87 11.33
CA VAL A 37 -1.17 4.97 10.52
C VAL A 37 -0.57 3.59 10.30
N VAL A 38 -0.54 2.73 11.34
CA VAL A 38 -0.05 1.34 11.21
C VAL A 38 -0.91 0.55 10.24
N GLU A 39 -2.24 0.65 10.30
CA GLU A 39 -3.13 -0.03 9.35
C GLU A 39 -2.86 0.37 7.89
N ALA A 40 -2.66 1.68 7.64
CA ALA A 40 -2.34 2.19 6.32
C ALA A 40 -0.95 1.77 5.84
N VAL A 41 0.03 1.73 6.74
CA VAL A 41 1.39 1.23 6.45
C VAL A 41 1.36 -0.26 6.10
N ASP A 42 0.59 -1.07 6.83
CA ASP A 42 0.46 -2.49 6.54
C ASP A 42 -0.18 -2.74 5.16
N ALA A 43 -1.20 -1.95 4.80
CA ALA A 43 -1.80 -1.97 3.48
C ALA A 43 -0.81 -1.57 2.38
N ALA A 44 -0.05 -0.51 2.60
CA ALA A 44 0.98 -0.02 1.69
C ALA A 44 2.15 -1.01 1.51
N GLN A 45 2.56 -1.66 2.61
CA GLN A 45 3.60 -2.68 2.60
C GLN A 45 3.22 -3.82 1.67
N GLU A 46 1.97 -4.24 1.68
CA GLU A 46 1.45 -5.31 0.82
C GLU A 46 1.61 -4.97 -0.67
N VAL A 47 1.25 -3.75 -1.06
CA VAL A 47 1.40 -3.26 -2.44
C VAL A 47 2.86 -3.20 -2.85
N ALA A 48 3.73 -2.65 -2.00
CA ALA A 48 5.17 -2.59 -2.26
C ALA A 48 5.79 -4.00 -2.37
N ALA A 49 5.37 -4.93 -1.51
CA ALA A 49 5.81 -6.32 -1.58
C ALA A 49 5.36 -7.04 -2.85
N PHE A 50 4.22 -6.65 -3.44
CA PHE A 50 3.84 -7.13 -4.76
C PHE A 50 4.73 -6.51 -5.84
N THR A 51 4.95 -5.18 -5.81
CA THR A 51 5.76 -4.48 -6.81
C THR A 51 7.16 -5.07 -6.92
N VAL A 52 7.82 -5.37 -5.80
CA VAL A 52 9.19 -5.94 -5.84
C VAL A 52 9.28 -7.35 -6.45
N GLN A 53 8.14 -8.02 -6.69
CA GLN A 53 8.09 -9.32 -7.36
C GLN A 53 7.99 -9.19 -8.89
N GLN A 54 7.82 -7.98 -9.41
CA GLN A 54 7.74 -7.67 -10.84
C GLN A 54 9.03 -6.96 -11.29
N VAL A 55 9.28 -6.94 -12.60
CA VAL A 55 10.35 -6.11 -13.19
C VAL A 55 9.75 -4.74 -13.54
N GLY A 56 10.39 -3.66 -13.09
CA GLY A 56 9.89 -2.30 -13.27
C GLY A 56 8.87 -1.84 -12.22
N ALA A 57 8.41 -0.60 -12.37
CA ALA A 57 7.50 0.07 -11.46
C ALA A 57 6.02 -0.30 -11.71
N GLU A 58 5.68 -1.58 -11.56
CA GLU A 58 4.35 -2.13 -11.85
C GLU A 58 3.60 -2.48 -10.55
N PRO A 59 2.81 -1.55 -9.98
CA PRO A 59 1.97 -1.84 -8.81
C PRO A 59 0.81 -2.80 -9.13
N PRO A 60 0.36 -3.62 -8.16
CA PRO A 60 -0.82 -4.46 -8.31
C PRO A 60 -2.09 -3.65 -8.50
N ARG A 61 -3.06 -4.23 -9.20
CA ARG A 61 -4.46 -3.84 -9.11
C ARG A 61 -5.08 -4.35 -7.80
N ARG A 62 -6.19 -3.74 -7.38
CA ARG A 62 -6.90 -4.08 -6.12
C ARG A 62 -7.34 -5.56 -6.04
N ASP A 63 -7.73 -6.16 -7.16
CA ASP A 63 -8.13 -7.57 -7.26
C ASP A 63 -6.97 -8.57 -7.09
N GLN A 64 -5.72 -8.09 -7.12
CA GLN A 64 -4.52 -8.89 -6.90
C GLN A 64 -4.01 -8.84 -5.44
N LEU A 65 -4.67 -8.03 -4.61
CA LEU A 65 -4.34 -7.85 -3.20
C LEU A 65 -5.26 -8.70 -2.31
N SER A 66 -4.84 -8.89 -1.06
CA SER A 66 -5.55 -9.65 -0.04
C SER A 66 -6.90 -9.02 0.32
N GLU A 67 -7.68 -9.74 1.14
CA GLU A 67 -8.97 -9.26 1.64
C GLU A 67 -8.91 -7.89 2.32
N ARG A 68 -7.74 -7.50 2.84
CA ARG A 68 -7.50 -6.16 3.40
C ARG A 68 -7.98 -5.08 2.42
N TRP A 69 -7.57 -5.20 1.16
CA TRP A 69 -7.92 -4.26 0.09
C TRP A 69 -9.31 -4.50 -0.50
N GLN A 70 -9.95 -5.62 -0.20
CA GLN A 70 -11.27 -5.94 -0.77
C GLN A 70 -12.43 -5.39 0.08
N ARG A 71 -12.16 -5.07 1.36
CA ARG A 71 -13.16 -4.61 2.35
C ARG A 71 -13.08 -3.12 2.69
N ALA A 72 -12.02 -2.46 2.25
CA ALA A 72 -11.81 -1.02 2.36
C ALA A 72 -12.70 -0.24 1.39
#